data_AF-A0AAE0BM97-F1
#
_entry.id   AF-A0AAE0BM97-F1
#
_cell.length_a   1.000
_cell.length_b   1.000
_cell.length_c   1.000
_cell.angle_alpha   90.00
_cell.angle_beta   90.00
_cell.angle_gamma   90.00
#
_symmetry.space_group_name_H-M   'P 1'
#
loop_
_entity.id
_entity.type
_entity.pdbx_description
1 polymer ?
#
loop_
_entity_poly.entity_id
_entity_poly.type
_entity_poly.pdbx_seq_one_letter_code
_entity_poly.pdbx_strand_id
1 'polypeptide(L)'
;MDEGRGGAVHIGGLTPEQKAGEALVKLFTFVAARTIMAEIEGYDNEGGSAASHPVWRGMQDALTSEKGIDENFITDMMRSPDHDMQLAAVRLLEVRTSFAQDTFQWDVLRAAAISNVQADAERVMAQYMSSIVPLDTDACGE
;
A
#
# COMPACT_ATOMS: atom_id res chain seq x y z
N MET A 1 -21.98 7.78 -32.83
CA MET A 1 -21.17 8.03 -31.62
C MET A 1 -20.01 7.07 -31.71
N ASP A 2 -18.82 7.62 -31.86
CA ASP A 2 -17.59 6.94 -32.24
C ASP A 2 -17.00 6.21 -31.01
N GLU A 3 -17.23 4.90 -30.88
CA GLU A 3 -16.53 4.03 -29.92
C GLU A 3 -15.16 3.66 -30.49
N GLY A 4 -14.29 4.67 -30.55
CA GLY A 4 -12.92 4.55 -31.02
C GLY A 4 -11.93 4.40 -29.87
N ARG A 5 -11.34 3.20 -29.80
CA ARG A 5 -9.88 2.98 -29.61
C ARG A 5 -9.35 2.90 -28.16
N GLY A 6 -9.23 1.67 -27.66
CA GLY A 6 -8.39 1.33 -26.52
C GLY A 6 -8.40 -0.17 -26.25
N GLY A 7 -7.73 -0.96 -27.08
CA GLY A 7 -7.58 -2.40 -26.81
C GLY A 7 -6.85 -2.58 -25.48
N ALA A 8 -7.54 -3.09 -24.46
CA ALA A 8 -6.96 -3.31 -23.15
C ALA A 8 -5.77 -4.27 -23.29
N VAL A 9 -4.58 -3.81 -22.92
CA VAL A 9 -3.40 -4.67 -22.86
C VAL A 9 -3.60 -5.59 -21.67
N HIS A 10 -3.65 -6.90 -21.89
CA HIS A 10 -3.79 -7.89 -20.82
C HIS A 10 -2.42 -8.47 -20.48
N ILE A 11 -2.05 -8.44 -19.20
CA ILE A 11 -0.84 -9.07 -18.66
C ILE A 11 -1.29 -10.22 -17.77
N GLY A 12 -1.06 -11.47 -18.20
CA GLY A 12 -1.41 -12.65 -17.40
C GLY A 12 -2.92 -12.83 -17.14
N GLY A 13 -3.78 -12.34 -18.03
CA GLY A 13 -5.24 -12.45 -17.93
C GLY A 13 -5.93 -11.29 -17.20
N LEU A 14 -5.18 -10.40 -16.57
CA LEU A 14 -5.70 -9.16 -15.97
C LEU A 14 -5.23 -7.94 -16.76
N THR A 15 -6.03 -6.88 -16.74
CA THR A 15 -5.55 -5.56 -17.17
C THR A 15 -4.58 -5.01 -16.11
N PRO A 16 -3.59 -4.19 -16.49
CA PRO A 16 -2.71 -3.49 -15.56
C PRO A 16 -3.47 -2.72 -14.47
N GLU A 17 -4.61 -2.13 -14.83
CA GLU A 17 -5.49 -1.40 -13.93
C GLU A 17 -6.12 -2.32 -12.88
N GLN A 18 -6.59 -3.51 -13.28
CA GLN A 18 -7.07 -4.52 -12.34
C GLN A 18 -5.94 -5.00 -11.41
N LYS A 19 -4.73 -5.18 -11.94
CA LYS A 19 -3.59 -5.61 -11.13
C LYS A 19 -3.17 -4.54 -10.12
N ALA A 20 -3.19 -3.27 -10.52
CA ALA A 20 -2.99 -2.14 -9.61
C ALA A 20 -4.09 -2.08 -8.55
N GLY A 21 -5.35 -2.34 -8.93
CA GLY A 21 -6.48 -2.45 -8.01
C GLY A 21 -6.25 -3.51 -6.92
N GLU A 22 -5.82 -4.72 -7.29
CA GLU A 22 -5.49 -5.77 -6.31
C GLU A 22 -4.39 -5.33 -5.34
N ALA A 23 -3.37 -4.62 -5.83
CA ALA A 23 -2.30 -4.10 -4.97
C ALA A 23 -2.81 -3.03 -4.00
N LEU A 24 -3.71 -2.15 -4.46
CA LEU A 24 -4.33 -1.12 -3.62
C LEU A 24 -5.23 -1.73 -2.53
N VAL A 25 -5.98 -2.80 -2.84
CA VAL A 25 -6.78 -3.51 -1.83
C VAL A 25 -5.90 -4.04 -0.68
N LYS A 26 -4.72 -4.59 -1.01
CA LYS A 26 -3.75 -5.03 0.01
C LYS A 26 -3.20 -3.86 0.81
N LEU A 27 -2.86 -2.74 0.15
CA LEU A 27 -2.42 -1.53 0.83
C LEU A 27 -3.47 -0.99 1.80
N PHE A 28 -4.74 -0.90 1.39
CA PHE A 28 -5.81 -0.41 2.26
C PHE A 28 -6.08 -1.34 3.43
N THR A 29 -5.96 -2.65 3.21
CA THR A 29 -6.08 -3.63 4.29
C THR A 29 -4.93 -3.48 5.31
N PHE A 30 -3.70 -3.23 4.84
CA PHE A 30 -2.56 -2.92 5.70
C PHE A 30 -2.77 -1.63 6.50
N VAL A 31 -3.22 -0.54 5.85
CA VAL A 31 -3.48 0.75 6.51
C VAL A 31 -4.57 0.61 7.55
N ALA A 32 -5.65 -0.12 7.26
CA ALA A 32 -6.72 -0.39 8.20
C ALA A 32 -6.21 -1.14 9.44
N ALA A 33 -5.37 -2.16 9.26
CA ALA A 33 -4.78 -2.91 10.38
C ALA A 33 -3.89 -2.01 11.25
N ARG A 34 -3.04 -1.18 10.64
CA ARG A 34 -2.21 -0.20 11.36
C ARG A 34 -3.05 0.82 12.13
N THR A 35 -4.19 1.22 11.57
CA THR A 35 -5.11 2.15 12.24
C THR A 35 -5.70 1.51 13.49
N ILE A 36 -6.20 0.28 13.41
CA ILE A 36 -6.77 -0.44 14.56
C ILE A 36 -5.70 -0.72 15.63
N MET A 37 -4.48 -1.10 15.23
CA MET A 37 -3.38 -1.27 16.18
C MET A 37 -3.07 0.04 16.92
N ALA A 38 -3.06 1.18 16.22
CA ALA A 38 -2.84 2.49 16.83
C ALA A 38 -4.00 2.90 17.75
N GLU A 39 -5.25 2.55 17.40
CA GLU A 39 -6.40 2.72 18.28
C GLU A 39 -6.17 1.96 19.60
N ILE A 40 -5.78 0.67 19.53
CA ILE A 40 -5.48 -0.17 20.72
C ILE A 40 -4.32 0.41 21.55
N GLU A 41 -3.24 0.83 20.91
CA GLU A 41 -2.10 1.48 21.58
C GLU A 41 -2.50 2.78 22.29
N GLY A 42 -3.41 3.56 21.70
CA GLY A 42 -3.90 4.81 22.27
C GLY A 42 -4.88 4.64 23.43
N TYR A 43 -5.63 3.54 23.47
CA TYR A 43 -6.52 3.22 24.60
C TYR A 43 -5.74 2.80 25.87
N ASP A 44 -4.53 2.26 25.72
CA ASP A 44 -3.73 1.71 26.81
C ASP A 44 -2.92 2.77 27.61
N ASN A 45 -3.53 3.92 27.89
CA ASN A 45 -2.95 4.96 28.75
C ASN A 45 -2.99 4.60 30.25
N GLU A 46 -3.44 3.40 30.61
CA GLU A 46 -3.58 2.93 32.01
C GLU A 46 -2.50 1.94 32.46
N GLY A 47 -1.45 1.72 31.66
CA GLY A 47 -0.25 0.97 32.05
C GLY A 47 -0.29 -0.52 31.75
N GLY A 48 -1.23 -0.98 30.91
CA GLY A 48 -1.04 -2.20 30.14
C GLY A 48 0.04 -1.99 29.07
N SER A 49 0.52 -3.07 28.49
CA SER A 49 1.26 -2.99 27.24
C SER A 49 0.32 -3.42 26.13
N ALA A 50 0.15 -2.58 25.10
CA ALA A 50 -0.62 -2.93 23.90
C ALA A 50 -0.14 -4.26 23.27
N ALA A 51 1.15 -4.59 23.44
CA ALA A 51 1.73 -5.87 23.05
C ALA A 51 1.17 -7.08 23.83
N SER A 52 0.41 -6.88 24.89
CA SER A 52 -0.33 -7.91 25.63
C SER A 52 -1.73 -8.15 25.05
N HIS A 53 -2.26 -7.22 24.25
CA HIS A 53 -3.58 -7.36 23.65
C HIS A 53 -3.56 -8.46 22.56
N PRO A 54 -4.43 -9.49 22.63
CA PRO A 54 -4.44 -10.59 21.67
C PRO A 54 -4.59 -10.12 20.21
N VAL A 55 -5.51 -9.20 19.96
CA VAL A 55 -5.74 -8.61 18.62
C VAL A 55 -4.49 -7.89 18.09
N TRP A 56 -3.84 -7.07 18.91
CA TRP A 56 -2.64 -6.34 18.49
C TRP A 56 -1.53 -7.30 18.09
N ARG A 57 -1.29 -8.35 18.90
CA ARG A 57 -0.31 -9.39 18.58
C ARG A 57 -0.66 -10.14 17.31
N GLY A 58 -1.91 -10.60 17.17
CA GLY A 58 -2.35 -11.31 15.98
C GLY A 58 -2.19 -10.48 14.70
N MET A 59 -2.48 -9.17 14.77
CA MET A 59 -2.24 -8.26 13.65
C MET A 59 -0.74 -8.04 13.39
N GLN A 60 0.07 -7.84 14.42
CA GLN A 60 1.51 -7.65 14.30
C GLN A 60 2.21 -8.88 13.69
N ASP A 61 1.80 -10.08 14.10
CA ASP A 61 2.30 -11.35 13.55
C ASP A 61 1.90 -11.50 12.09
N ALA A 62 0.65 -11.19 11.74
CA ALA A 62 0.19 -11.24 10.35
C ALA A 62 0.93 -10.23 9.45
N LEU A 63 1.19 -9.01 9.94
CA LEU A 63 1.94 -7.97 9.23
C LEU A 63 3.40 -8.34 8.95
N THR A 64 4.02 -9.12 9.83
CA THR A 64 5.42 -9.56 9.70
C THR A 64 5.56 -10.89 8.97
N SER A 65 4.45 -11.62 8.80
CA SER A 65 4.43 -12.85 8.03
C SER A 65 4.64 -12.62 6.53
N GLU A 66 5.20 -13.61 5.84
CA GLU A 66 5.38 -13.58 4.38
C GLU A 66 4.05 -13.44 3.61
N LYS A 67 2.96 -13.96 4.19
CA LYS A 67 1.61 -13.89 3.60
C LYS A 67 0.98 -12.50 3.72
N GLY A 68 1.37 -11.75 4.75
CA GLY A 68 0.75 -10.47 5.09
C GLY A 68 -0.70 -10.60 5.57
N ILE A 69 -1.39 -9.46 5.61
CA ILE A 69 -2.82 -9.40 5.91
C ILE A 69 -3.60 -9.52 4.59
N ASP A 70 -4.19 -10.68 4.35
CA ASP A 70 -5.00 -11.00 3.17
C ASP A 70 -6.44 -11.39 3.56
N GLU A 71 -7.27 -11.74 2.57
CA GLU A 71 -8.66 -12.18 2.81
C GLU A 71 -8.75 -13.40 3.73
N ASN A 72 -7.79 -14.33 3.64
CA ASN A 72 -7.79 -15.53 4.45
C ASN A 72 -7.58 -15.18 5.92
N PHE A 73 -6.63 -14.28 6.22
CA PHE A 73 -6.40 -13.81 7.59
C PHE A 73 -7.66 -13.18 8.19
N ILE A 74 -8.37 -12.33 7.43
CA ILE A 74 -9.62 -11.70 7.91
C ILE A 74 -10.68 -12.77 8.17
N THR A 75 -10.80 -13.72 7.26
CA THR A 75 -11.75 -14.83 7.41
C THR A 75 -11.43 -15.68 8.64
N ASP A 76 -10.15 -15.93 8.92
CA ASP A 76 -9.68 -16.67 10.07
C ASP A 76 -9.96 -15.90 11.38
N MET A 77 -9.76 -14.57 11.39
CA MET A 77 -10.14 -13.72 12.52
C MET A 77 -11.66 -13.78 12.78
N MET A 78 -12.49 -13.71 11.73
CA MET A 78 -13.96 -13.82 11.86
C MET A 78 -14.41 -15.19 12.37
N ARG A 79 -13.62 -16.24 12.14
CA ARG A 79 -13.89 -17.61 12.61
C ARG A 79 -13.24 -17.91 13.96
N SER A 80 -12.44 -17.00 14.50
CA SER A 80 -11.81 -17.15 15.81
C SER A 80 -12.87 -17.35 16.90
N PRO A 81 -12.63 -18.20 17.91
CA PRO A 81 -13.50 -18.30 19.08
C PRO A 81 -13.42 -17.05 19.99
N ASP A 82 -12.40 -16.21 19.81
CA ASP A 82 -12.21 -14.97 20.55
C ASP A 82 -13.09 -13.85 19.96
N HIS A 83 -13.97 -13.29 20.80
CA HIS A 83 -14.88 -12.23 20.39
C HIS A 83 -14.16 -10.94 19.98
N ASP A 84 -13.04 -10.61 20.64
CA ASP A 84 -12.29 -9.39 20.33
C ASP A 84 -11.65 -9.50 18.95
N MET A 85 -11.22 -10.70 18.56
CA MET A 85 -10.72 -10.98 17.20
C MET A 85 -11.83 -10.86 16.15
N GLN A 86 -13.04 -11.36 16.45
CA GLN A 86 -14.19 -11.23 15.54
C GLN A 86 -14.58 -9.77 15.34
N LEU A 87 -14.67 -8.99 16.42
CA LEU A 87 -14.96 -7.55 16.37
C LEU A 87 -13.89 -6.79 15.59
N ALA A 88 -12.61 -7.09 15.84
CA ALA A 88 -11.51 -6.48 15.11
C ALA A 88 -11.55 -6.80 13.61
N ALA A 89 -11.97 -7.99 13.21
CA ALA A 89 -12.14 -8.35 11.80
C ALA A 89 -13.24 -7.53 11.12
N VAL A 90 -14.40 -7.35 11.79
CA VAL A 90 -15.48 -6.50 11.29
C VAL A 90 -15.02 -5.04 11.17
N ARG A 91 -14.31 -4.54 12.19
CA ARG A 91 -13.73 -3.20 12.17
C ARG A 91 -12.74 -3.02 11.02
N LEU A 92 -11.91 -4.03 10.74
CA LEU A 92 -10.96 -3.99 9.63
C LEU A 92 -11.67 -3.88 8.27
N LEU A 93 -12.78 -4.62 8.08
CA LEU A 93 -13.61 -4.54 6.87
C LEU A 93 -14.24 -3.16 6.69
N GLU A 94 -14.74 -2.57 7.77
CA GLU A 94 -15.33 -1.23 7.78
C GLU A 94 -14.27 -0.17 7.43
N VAL A 95 -13.15 -0.16 8.16
CA VAL A 95 -12.08 0.84 8.02
C VAL A 95 -11.48 0.79 6.62
N ARG A 96 -11.19 -0.39 6.06
CA ARG A 96 -10.60 -0.46 4.71
C ARG A 96 -11.58 0.01 3.62
N THR A 97 -12.87 -0.20 3.82
CA THR A 97 -13.91 0.25 2.89
C THR A 97 -14.05 1.77 2.94
N SER A 98 -14.21 2.34 4.13
CA SER A 98 -14.30 3.79 4.31
C SER A 98 -13.02 4.50 3.88
N PHE A 99 -11.85 3.90 4.15
CA PHE A 99 -10.59 4.46 3.68
C PHE A 99 -10.54 4.57 2.16
N ALA A 100 -10.95 3.53 1.44
CA ALA A 100 -10.96 3.53 -0.03
C ALA A 100 -11.99 4.51 -0.63
N GLN A 101 -13.12 4.71 0.03
CA GLN A 101 -14.23 5.53 -0.47
C GLN A 101 -14.09 7.01 -0.12
N ASP A 102 -13.76 7.32 1.14
CA ASP A 102 -13.93 8.66 1.70
C ASP A 102 -12.60 9.34 2.04
N THR A 103 -11.57 8.55 2.40
CA THR A 103 -10.31 9.11 2.93
C THR A 103 -9.20 9.16 1.88
N PHE A 104 -9.14 8.15 1.02
CA PHE A 104 -8.06 8.01 0.06
C PHE A 104 -8.21 9.01 -1.09
N GLN A 105 -7.19 9.85 -1.27
CA GLN A 105 -7.20 10.91 -2.28
C GLN A 105 -6.77 10.36 -3.65
N TRP A 106 -7.73 9.84 -4.41
CA TRP A 106 -7.50 9.26 -5.74
C TRP A 106 -6.86 10.24 -6.74
N ASP A 107 -7.28 11.51 -6.71
CA ASP A 107 -6.71 12.54 -7.59
C ASP A 107 -5.23 12.81 -7.28
N VAL A 108 -4.88 12.80 -5.99
CA VAL A 108 -3.49 12.95 -5.54
C VAL A 108 -2.66 11.74 -5.94
N LEU A 109 -3.19 10.52 -5.80
CA LEU A 109 -2.51 9.31 -6.29
C LEU A 109 -2.22 9.42 -7.79
N ARG A 110 -3.22 9.81 -8.59
CA ARG A 110 -3.08 9.94 -10.04
C ARG A 110 -2.01 10.98 -10.40
N ALA A 111 -2.07 12.16 -9.78
CA ALA A 111 -1.10 13.23 -10.01
C ALA A 111 0.32 12.80 -9.62
N ALA A 112 0.48 12.18 -8.45
CA ALA A 112 1.76 11.69 -7.95
C ALA A 112 2.32 10.58 -8.85
N ALA A 113 1.51 9.61 -9.29
CA ALA A 113 1.97 8.54 -10.17
C ALA A 113 2.53 9.07 -11.49
N ILE A 114 1.83 10.01 -12.13
CA ILE A 114 2.28 10.64 -13.38
C ILE A 114 3.56 11.45 -13.14
N SER A 115 3.57 12.30 -12.11
CA SER A 115 4.71 13.15 -11.78
C SER A 115 5.96 12.34 -11.44
N ASN A 116 5.81 11.24 -10.69
CA ASN A 116 6.93 10.40 -10.27
C ASN A 116 7.56 9.67 -11.45
N VAL A 117 6.76 9.19 -12.40
CA VAL A 117 7.29 8.55 -13.63
C VAL A 117 8.07 9.55 -14.47
N GLN A 118 7.58 10.79 -14.61
CA GLN A 118 8.29 11.85 -15.33
C GLN A 118 9.61 12.22 -14.65
N ALA A 119 9.57 12.47 -13.34
CA ALA A 119 10.77 12.79 -12.57
C ALA A 119 11.80 11.65 -12.59
N ASP A 120 11.34 10.40 -12.53
CA ASP A 120 12.23 9.23 -12.62
C ASP A 120 12.89 9.14 -14.00
N ALA A 121 12.13 9.33 -15.08
CA ALA A 121 12.66 9.33 -16.44
C ALA A 121 13.71 10.44 -16.64
N GLU A 122 13.44 11.66 -16.19
CA GLU A 122 14.38 12.78 -16.25
C GLU A 122 15.66 12.48 -15.46
N ARG A 123 15.52 11.95 -14.25
CA ARG A 123 16.65 11.57 -13.38
C ARG A 123 17.51 10.49 -14.03
N VAL A 124 16.91 9.43 -14.57
CA VAL A 124 17.62 8.33 -15.22
C VAL A 124 18.35 8.82 -16.49
N MET A 125 17.70 9.68 -17.28
CA MET A 125 18.33 10.26 -18.47
C MET A 125 19.51 11.18 -18.12
N ALA A 126 19.37 12.02 -17.08
CA ALA A 126 20.47 12.87 -16.61
C ALA A 126 21.67 12.03 -16.11
N GLN A 127 21.41 10.95 -15.37
CA GLN A 127 22.45 10.01 -14.93
C GLN A 127 23.14 9.34 -16.13
N TYR A 128 22.37 8.91 -17.13
CA TYR A 128 22.93 8.33 -18.35
C TYR A 128 23.80 9.34 -19.11
N MET A 129 23.32 10.56 -19.31
CA MET A 129 24.09 11.62 -19.98
C MET A 129 25.40 11.92 -19.25
N SER A 130 25.37 12.02 -17.92
CA SER A 130 26.58 12.20 -17.11
C SER A 130 27.58 11.05 -17.22
N SER A 131 27.12 9.84 -17.57
CA SER A 131 28.00 8.67 -17.69
C SER A 131 28.72 8.58 -19.05
N ILE A 132 28.20 9.26 -20.07
CA ILE A 132 28.73 9.19 -21.45
C ILE A 132 29.46 10.46 -21.88
N VAL A 133 29.28 11.58 -21.17
CA VAL A 133 30.04 12.81 -21.42
C VAL A 133 31.41 12.65 -20.76
N PRO A 134 32.52 12.59 -21.54
CA PRO A 134 33.85 12.69 -20.96
C PRO A 134 33.95 14.08 -20.34
N LEU A 135 34.23 14.15 -19.04
CA LEU A 135 34.69 15.41 -18.45
C LEU A 135 36.11 15.64 -18.98
N ASP A 136 36.23 16.30 -20.14
CA ASP A 136 37.50 16.88 -20.59
C ASP A 136 37.87 18.03 -19.63
N THR A 137 38.36 17.68 -18.45
CA THR A 137 38.88 18.65 -17.47
C THR A 137 40.38 18.86 -17.56
N ASP A 138 41.07 18.23 -18.52
CA ASP A 138 42.54 18.33 -18.66
C ASP A 138 43.02 19.10 -19.91
N ALA A 139 42.15 19.87 -20.59
CA ALA A 139 42.50 20.57 -21.83
C ALA A 139 42.88 22.06 -21.71
N CYS A 140 43.06 22.61 -20.51
CA CYS A 140 43.51 24.01 -20.33
C CYS A 140 44.56 24.13 -19.21
N GLY A 141 45.79 23.73 -19.54
CA GLY A 141 46.98 23.96 -18.72
C GLY A 141 48.22 24.01 -19.61
N GLU A 142 48.42 25.15 -20.27
CA GLU A 142 49.73 25.61 -20.78
C GLU A 142 50.14 26.88 -20.01
#